data_AF-H0EJF4-F1
#
_entry.id   AF-H0EJF4-F1
#
_cell.length_a   1.000
_cell.length_b   1.000
_cell.length_c   1.000
_cell.angle_alpha   90.00
_cell.angle_beta   90.00
_cell.angle_gamma   90.00
#
_symmetry.space_group_name_H-M   'P 1'
#
loop_
_entity.id
_entity.type
_entity.pdbx_description
1 polymer ?
#
loop_
_entity_poly.entity_id
_entity_poly.type
_entity_poly.pdbx_seq_one_letter_code
_entity_poly.pdbx_strand_id
1 'polypeptide(L)'
;MLEKSCKYSAKKIYLGPDHKGLASGNTNWPVDIVLPEIEECISIKGQAGGEAALTAKLEEDYTTSTPATEVSSKNYFGRCVYEADNDVCDDQTVTLTWENDPLSSLSDPEKALQGRGAKTAIFHMVAHTRKICERYTHIYGTDGEIYADSTTITVEDFNTGATKIYKPHMAGGGHGGGDDGLARQFILAIDRVKNQGCEVERAQREEVGCSLEEVVRSHALVFCAEEARRGKTVVDWGNWWEKMVEGELGR
;
A
#
# COMPACT_ATOMS: atom_id res chain seq x y z
N MET A 1 22.59 20.46 12.47
CA MET A 1 21.31 19.84 12.12
C MET A 1 21.29 19.67 10.61
N LEU A 2 21.08 18.44 10.16
CA LEU A 2 21.03 18.06 8.75
C LEU A 2 19.85 18.72 8.02
N GLU A 3 18.78 19.03 8.76
CA GLU A 3 17.52 19.58 8.26
C GLU A 3 17.71 20.71 7.23
N LYS A 4 18.52 21.75 7.53
CA LYS A 4 18.65 22.95 6.66
C LYS A 4 19.17 22.64 5.26
N SER A 5 19.96 21.58 5.10
CA SER A 5 20.49 21.11 3.81
C SER A 5 19.79 19.84 3.30
N CYS A 6 18.87 19.27 4.09
CA CYS A 6 18.22 18.01 3.77
C CYS A 6 17.15 18.20 2.71
N LYS A 7 17.21 17.40 1.63
CA LYS A 7 16.13 17.35 0.62
C LYS A 7 14.78 16.89 1.19
N TYR A 8 14.79 16.24 2.36
CA TYR A 8 13.62 15.76 3.09
C TYR A 8 13.29 16.58 4.34
N SER A 9 13.71 17.85 4.41
CA SER A 9 13.23 18.75 5.46
C SER A 9 11.73 18.97 5.29
N ALA A 10 10.95 18.68 6.34
CA ALA A 10 9.52 18.95 6.38
C ALA A 10 9.26 20.44 6.10
N LYS A 11 9.98 21.35 6.76
CA LYS A 11 9.87 22.79 6.50
C LYS A 11 10.12 23.14 5.03
N LYS A 12 11.13 22.53 4.39
CA LYS A 12 11.36 22.73 2.95
C LYS A 12 10.21 22.21 2.08
N ILE A 13 9.69 21.02 2.38
CA ILE A 13 8.62 20.36 1.62
C ILE A 13 7.28 21.10 1.76
N TYR A 14 6.91 21.50 2.97
CA TYR A 14 5.57 22.02 3.28
C TYR A 14 5.51 23.55 3.24
N LEU A 15 6.57 24.27 3.63
CA LEU A 15 6.57 25.75 3.61
C LEU A 15 7.27 26.31 2.37
N GLY A 16 8.21 25.57 1.78
CA GLY A 16 9.08 26.07 0.71
C GLY A 16 8.36 26.37 -0.61
N PRO A 17 9.01 27.13 -1.50
CA PRO A 17 8.50 27.43 -2.85
C PRO A 17 8.73 26.27 -3.84
N ASP A 18 9.58 25.31 -3.46
CA ASP A 18 9.88 24.13 -4.26
C ASP A 18 8.75 23.09 -4.15
N HIS A 19 8.61 22.25 -5.17
CA HIS A 19 7.61 21.17 -5.23
C HIS A 19 6.18 21.69 -5.05
N LYS A 20 5.45 21.22 -4.03
CA LYS A 20 4.04 21.54 -3.74
C LYS A 20 3.89 22.19 -2.34
N GLY A 21 4.89 22.93 -1.88
CA GLY A 21 4.84 23.63 -0.60
C GLY A 21 3.97 24.89 -0.64
N LEU A 22 3.69 25.45 0.54
CA LEU A 22 2.78 26.59 0.69
C LEU A 22 3.26 27.85 -0.05
N ALA A 23 4.57 28.13 -0.04
CA ALA A 23 5.11 29.30 -0.75
C ALA A 23 5.05 29.17 -2.29
N SER A 24 4.69 27.99 -2.83
CA SER A 24 4.34 27.85 -4.25
C SER A 24 2.90 28.30 -4.56
N GLY A 25 2.14 28.75 -3.55
CA GLY A 25 0.71 29.05 -3.63
C GLY A 25 -0.19 27.81 -3.50
N ASN A 26 0.36 26.66 -3.11
CA ASN A 26 -0.42 25.43 -2.94
C ASN A 26 -1.05 25.35 -1.55
N THR A 27 -2.37 25.16 -1.49
CA THR A 27 -3.13 24.87 -0.26
C THR A 27 -3.61 23.42 -0.18
N ASN A 28 -3.42 22.63 -1.23
CA ASN A 28 -3.84 21.23 -1.30
C ASN A 28 -2.69 20.30 -0.90
N TRP A 29 -2.84 18.99 -1.13
CA TRP A 29 -1.80 18.00 -0.88
C TRP A 29 -0.40 18.47 -1.38
N PRO A 30 0.64 18.35 -0.54
CA PRO A 30 0.65 17.72 0.78
C PRO A 30 0.34 18.67 1.96
N VAL A 31 0.02 19.94 1.72
CA VAL A 31 -0.11 20.97 2.78
C VAL A 31 -1.36 20.75 3.65
N ASP A 32 -2.50 20.49 3.03
CA ASP A 32 -3.78 20.18 3.70
C ASP A 32 -3.75 18.92 4.57
N ILE A 33 -2.81 18.00 4.31
CA ILE A 33 -2.58 16.82 5.17
C ILE A 33 -2.00 17.23 6.52
N VAL A 34 -1.13 18.24 6.54
CA VAL A 34 -0.52 18.75 7.78
C VAL A 34 -1.47 19.69 8.49
N LEU A 35 -2.09 20.60 7.74
CA LEU A 35 -3.02 21.60 8.26
C LEU A 35 -4.26 21.67 7.34
N PRO A 36 -5.32 20.88 7.62
CA PRO A 36 -6.54 20.86 6.80
C PRO A 36 -7.20 22.22 6.66
N GLU A 37 -7.06 23.10 7.67
CA GLU A 37 -7.66 24.43 7.73
C GLU A 37 -6.77 25.52 7.10
N ILE A 38 -5.76 25.15 6.30
CA ILE A 38 -4.78 26.11 5.74
C ILE A 38 -5.46 27.23 4.94
N GLU A 39 -6.49 26.91 4.15
CA GLU A 39 -7.23 27.89 3.36
C GLU A 39 -7.97 28.90 4.24
N GLU A 40 -8.58 28.43 5.33
CA GLU A 40 -9.25 29.29 6.30
C GLU A 40 -8.23 30.21 6.98
N CYS A 41 -7.08 29.68 7.39
CA CYS A 41 -5.99 30.46 8.00
C CYS A 41 -5.53 31.60 7.09
N ILE A 42 -5.39 31.33 5.79
CA ILE A 42 -5.03 32.35 4.79
C ILE A 42 -6.16 33.34 4.57
N SER A 43 -7.42 32.88 4.50
CA SER A 43 -8.56 33.78 4.27
C SER A 43 -8.74 34.81 5.39
N ILE A 44 -8.48 34.42 6.65
CA ILE A 44 -8.67 35.28 7.82
C ILE A 44 -7.45 36.17 8.08
N LYS A 45 -6.23 35.61 7.94
CA LYS A 45 -4.98 36.26 8.41
C LYS A 45 -3.98 36.53 7.29
N GLY A 46 -4.37 36.31 6.03
CA GLY A 46 -3.50 36.42 4.86
C GLY A 46 -2.44 35.32 4.80
N GLN A 47 -1.59 35.41 3.79
CA GLN A 47 -0.51 34.44 3.54
C GLN A 47 0.39 34.20 4.77
N ALA A 48 0.79 35.28 5.44
CA ALA A 48 1.63 35.20 6.65
C ALA A 48 0.93 34.45 7.79
N GLY A 49 -0.40 34.53 7.88
CA GLY A 49 -1.19 33.78 8.84
C GLY A 49 -1.22 32.28 8.57
N GLY A 50 -1.35 31.89 7.29
CA GLY A 50 -1.23 30.50 6.86
C GLY A 50 0.16 29.93 7.13
N GLU A 51 1.22 30.67 6.78
CA GLU A 51 2.61 30.28 7.02
C GLU A 51 2.90 30.12 8.52
N ALA A 52 2.41 31.03 9.37
CA ALA A 52 2.57 30.93 10.82
C ALA A 52 1.82 29.71 11.40
N ALA A 53 0.59 29.45 10.95
CA ALA A 53 -0.19 28.30 11.41
C ALA A 53 0.46 26.97 11.00
N LEU A 54 0.89 26.85 9.74
CA LEU A 54 1.58 25.66 9.25
C LEU A 54 2.93 25.45 9.93
N THR A 55 3.68 26.53 10.16
CA THR A 55 4.94 26.47 10.92
C THR A 55 4.70 25.96 12.34
N ALA A 56 3.69 26.49 13.04
CA ALA A 56 3.35 26.04 14.39
C ALA A 56 3.00 24.54 14.41
N LYS A 57 2.28 24.05 13.40
CA LYS A 57 1.95 22.63 13.26
C LYS A 57 3.19 21.76 13.03
N LEU A 58 4.12 22.22 12.20
CA LEU A 58 5.41 21.56 11.93
C LEU A 58 6.40 21.68 13.09
N GLU A 59 6.12 22.49 14.10
CA GLU A 59 6.95 22.60 15.31
C GLU A 59 6.39 21.76 16.46
N GLU A 60 5.21 21.14 16.29
CA GLU A 60 4.76 20.11 17.22
C GLU A 60 5.76 18.94 17.22
N ASP A 61 6.26 18.61 18.40
CA ASP A 61 7.25 17.56 18.61
C ASP A 61 6.97 16.83 19.94
N TYR A 62 7.67 15.73 20.15
CA TYR A 62 7.62 14.95 21.38
C TYR A 62 9.04 14.61 21.85
N THR A 63 9.14 14.24 23.13
CA THR A 63 10.41 13.88 23.77
C THR A 63 10.34 12.46 24.31
N THR A 64 11.47 11.93 24.79
CA THR A 64 11.49 10.64 25.49
C THR A 64 10.64 10.62 26.78
N SER A 65 10.26 11.79 27.30
CA SER A 65 9.34 11.91 28.44
C SER A 65 7.86 12.01 28.04
N THR A 66 7.54 12.20 26.77
CA THR A 66 6.14 12.25 26.30
C THR A 66 5.51 10.86 26.41
N PRO A 67 4.31 10.71 26.99
CA PRO A 67 3.64 9.41 27.09
C PRO A 67 3.43 8.76 25.72
N ALA A 68 3.71 7.46 25.61
CA ALA A 68 3.57 6.73 24.34
C ALA A 68 2.16 6.81 23.74
N THR A 69 1.12 6.84 24.57
CA THR A 69 -0.28 7.02 24.14
C THR A 69 -0.54 8.38 23.50
N GLU A 70 0.17 9.42 23.93
CA GLU A 70 0.08 10.75 23.33
C GLU A 70 0.83 10.78 22.00
N VAL A 71 2.03 10.19 21.95
CA VAL A 71 2.81 10.08 20.72
C VAL A 71 2.04 9.33 19.64
N SER A 72 1.40 8.21 19.98
CA SER A 72 0.65 7.40 19.00
C SER A 72 -0.74 7.95 18.65
N SER A 73 -1.24 8.94 19.39
CA SER A 73 -2.57 9.52 19.13
C SER A 73 -2.63 10.46 17.93
N LYS A 74 -1.47 10.94 17.44
CA LYS A 74 -1.38 11.88 16.32
C LYS A 74 -0.07 11.76 15.56
N ASN A 75 -0.04 12.29 14.34
CA ASN A 75 1.17 12.36 13.52
C ASN A 75 1.98 13.65 13.80
N TYR A 76 3.30 13.52 13.87
CA TYR A 76 4.24 14.63 14.05
C TYR A 76 5.03 14.85 12.74
N PHE A 77 4.50 15.71 11.86
CA PHE A 77 5.04 15.91 10.50
C PHE A 77 6.36 16.70 10.44
N GLY A 78 6.68 17.44 11.49
CA GLY A 78 7.75 18.44 11.52
C GLY A 78 9.18 17.93 11.48
N ARG A 79 9.38 16.65 11.77
CA ARG A 79 10.70 16.09 12.03
C ARG A 79 11.39 15.68 10.73
N CYS A 80 12.69 15.94 10.64
CA CYS A 80 13.48 15.41 9.54
C CYS A 80 13.56 13.87 9.66
N VAL A 81 13.27 13.16 8.57
CA VAL A 81 13.29 11.67 8.54
C VAL A 81 14.62 11.06 9.00
N TYR A 82 15.74 11.77 8.82
CA TYR A 82 17.08 11.31 9.25
C TYR A 82 17.44 11.69 10.69
N GLU A 83 16.67 12.60 11.30
CA GLU A 83 16.83 13.02 12.69
C GLU A 83 15.66 12.49 13.56
N ALA A 84 14.83 11.62 12.98
CA ALA A 84 13.71 10.93 13.61
C ALA A 84 13.98 9.42 13.75
N ASP A 85 13.02 8.72 14.32
CA ASP A 85 12.99 7.26 14.51
C ASP A 85 12.49 6.51 13.26
N ASN A 86 12.53 7.14 12.08
CA ASN A 86 12.10 6.52 10.82
C ASN A 86 13.05 5.37 10.44
N ASP A 87 12.53 4.15 10.49
CA ASP A 87 13.23 2.91 10.14
C ASP A 87 12.70 2.25 8.85
N VAL A 88 11.85 2.96 8.11
CA VAL A 88 11.28 2.51 6.84
C VAL A 88 12.39 2.30 5.80
N CYS A 89 12.33 1.16 5.10
CA CYS A 89 13.31 0.81 4.08
C CYS A 89 13.13 1.64 2.82
N ASP A 90 14.22 2.20 2.28
CA ASP A 90 14.22 2.87 0.96
C ASP A 90 14.14 1.86 -0.20
N ASP A 91 14.65 0.65 0.01
CA ASP A 91 14.60 -0.48 -0.92
C ASP A 91 14.37 -1.76 -0.13
N GLN A 92 13.38 -2.55 -0.53
CA GLN A 92 13.11 -3.86 0.04
C GLN A 92 12.69 -4.83 -1.05
N THR A 93 13.34 -5.99 -1.07
CA THR A 93 12.96 -7.13 -1.90
C THR A 93 12.47 -8.27 -1.01
N VAL A 94 11.25 -8.75 -1.25
CA VAL A 94 10.65 -9.90 -0.58
C VAL A 94 10.46 -11.01 -1.59
N THR A 95 11.05 -12.18 -1.31
CA THR A 95 10.85 -13.39 -2.11
C THR A 95 9.92 -14.33 -1.37
N LEU A 96 8.86 -14.77 -2.05
CA LEU A 96 7.86 -15.70 -1.54
C LEU A 96 7.87 -16.95 -2.40
N THR A 97 7.89 -18.11 -1.76
CA THR A 97 7.86 -19.41 -2.44
C THR A 97 6.69 -20.22 -1.90
N TRP A 98 5.94 -20.83 -2.81
CA TRP A 98 4.91 -21.80 -2.50
C TRP A 98 5.36 -23.16 -3.00
N GLU A 99 5.15 -24.18 -2.17
CA GLU A 99 5.26 -25.57 -2.57
C GLU A 99 3.97 -26.03 -3.27
N ASN A 100 4.03 -27.23 -3.86
CA ASN A 100 2.85 -27.91 -4.36
C ASN A 100 1.86 -28.18 -3.22
N ASP A 101 0.60 -27.80 -3.41
CA ASP A 101 -0.44 -27.86 -2.38
C ASP A 101 -1.67 -28.63 -2.92
N PRO A 102 -1.58 -29.96 -3.03
CA PRO A 102 -2.59 -30.78 -3.69
C PRO A 102 -3.89 -30.87 -2.88
N LEU A 103 -5.04 -30.82 -3.57
CA LEU A 103 -6.33 -31.12 -2.96
C LEU A 103 -6.41 -32.58 -2.53
N SER A 104 -6.53 -32.82 -1.23
CA SER A 104 -6.54 -34.16 -0.60
C SER A 104 -7.67 -35.07 -1.05
N SER A 105 -8.72 -34.53 -1.69
CA SER A 105 -9.88 -35.27 -2.17
C SER A 105 -9.74 -35.83 -3.59
N LEU A 106 -8.66 -35.50 -4.31
CA LEU A 106 -8.46 -35.91 -5.71
C LEU A 106 -7.35 -36.95 -5.83
N SER A 107 -7.66 -38.07 -6.50
CA SER A 107 -6.70 -39.15 -6.77
C SER A 107 -5.83 -38.89 -8.00
N ASP A 108 -6.25 -37.98 -8.88
CA ASP A 108 -5.53 -37.58 -10.08
C ASP A 108 -4.50 -36.49 -9.72
N PRO A 109 -3.18 -36.77 -9.78
CA PRO A 109 -2.15 -35.85 -9.33
C PRO A 109 -2.13 -34.53 -10.08
N GLU A 110 -2.49 -34.53 -11.36
CA GLU A 110 -2.47 -33.32 -12.20
C GLU A 110 -3.65 -32.41 -11.87
N LYS A 111 -4.84 -33.00 -11.67
CA LYS A 111 -6.02 -32.26 -11.20
C LYS A 111 -5.89 -31.82 -9.74
N ALA A 112 -5.19 -32.58 -8.91
CA ALA A 112 -4.97 -32.24 -7.51
C ALA A 112 -4.20 -30.91 -7.36
N LEU A 113 -3.35 -30.56 -8.32
CA LEU A 113 -2.53 -29.34 -8.33
C LEU A 113 -3.10 -28.20 -9.20
N GLN A 114 -4.28 -28.36 -9.79
CA GLN A 114 -4.85 -27.32 -10.65
C GLN A 114 -5.01 -26.00 -9.88
N GLY A 115 -4.26 -24.97 -10.28
CA GLY A 115 -4.21 -23.67 -9.59
C GLY A 115 -3.44 -23.64 -8.26
N ARG A 116 -2.85 -24.78 -7.84
CA ARG A 116 -2.16 -24.95 -6.55
C ARG A 116 -0.74 -25.51 -6.69
N GLY A 117 -0.17 -25.40 -7.89
CA GLY A 117 1.24 -25.71 -8.13
C GLY A 117 2.18 -24.77 -7.39
N ALA A 118 3.42 -25.26 -7.23
CA ALA A 118 4.55 -24.48 -6.73
C ALA A 118 4.78 -23.23 -7.60
N LYS A 119 5.15 -22.13 -6.96
CA LYS A 119 5.34 -20.83 -7.61
C LYS A 119 6.23 -19.93 -6.76
N THR A 120 6.81 -18.92 -7.41
CA THR A 120 7.62 -17.90 -6.75
C THR A 120 7.05 -16.52 -7.08
N ALA A 121 6.99 -15.64 -6.08
CA ALA A 121 6.69 -14.22 -6.27
C ALA A 121 7.83 -13.38 -5.69
N ILE A 122 8.17 -12.30 -6.38
CA ILE A 122 9.16 -11.32 -5.93
C ILE A 122 8.47 -9.97 -5.88
N PHE A 123 8.46 -9.37 -4.69
CA PHE A 123 8.03 -7.98 -4.49
C PHE A 123 9.26 -7.13 -4.31
N HIS A 124 9.47 -6.17 -5.21
CA HIS A 124 10.50 -5.14 -5.07
C HIS A 124 9.82 -3.79 -4.87
N MET A 125 10.11 -3.16 -3.73
CA MET A 125 9.62 -1.85 -3.37
C MET A 125 10.82 -0.92 -3.27
N VAL A 126 10.77 0.21 -3.96
CA VAL A 126 11.84 1.21 -3.98
C VAL A 126 11.26 2.62 -3.90
N ALA A 127 11.74 3.39 -2.93
CA ALA A 127 11.28 4.76 -2.67
C ALA A 127 11.83 5.77 -3.69
N HIS A 128 13.03 5.53 -4.25
CA HIS A 128 13.74 6.47 -5.11
C HIS A 128 13.76 5.98 -6.55
N THR A 129 12.71 6.32 -7.29
CA THR A 129 12.57 6.00 -8.72
C THR A 129 11.93 7.18 -9.45
N ARG A 130 12.07 7.24 -10.78
CA ARG A 130 11.29 8.18 -11.61
C ARG A 130 9.83 7.74 -11.76
N LYS A 131 9.56 6.46 -11.50
CA LYS A 131 8.28 5.78 -11.65
C LYS A 131 7.51 5.76 -10.33
N ILE A 132 7.40 6.93 -9.70
CA ILE A 132 6.76 7.09 -8.38
C ILE A 132 5.26 6.82 -8.53
N CYS A 133 4.69 6.05 -7.61
CA CYS A 133 3.28 5.61 -7.62
C CYS A 133 2.90 4.70 -8.81
N GLU A 134 3.86 4.23 -9.61
CA GLU A 134 3.62 3.24 -10.65
C GLU A 134 3.89 1.83 -10.15
N ARG A 135 3.12 0.86 -10.64
CA ARG A 135 3.23 -0.56 -10.29
C ARG A 135 3.47 -1.36 -11.56
N TYR A 136 4.47 -2.23 -11.52
CA TYR A 136 4.79 -3.13 -12.62
C TYR A 136 4.62 -4.56 -12.15
N THR A 137 3.90 -5.35 -12.93
CA THR A 137 3.64 -6.75 -12.61
C THR A 137 3.97 -7.58 -13.83
N HIS A 138 4.75 -8.64 -13.63
CA HIS A 138 5.01 -9.64 -14.65
C HIS A 138 4.63 -11.01 -14.09
N ILE A 139 3.67 -11.66 -14.74
CA ILE A 139 3.19 -12.98 -14.38
C ILE A 139 3.57 -13.92 -15.51
N TYR A 140 4.33 -14.95 -15.18
CA TYR A 140 4.77 -15.97 -16.14
C TYR A 140 3.95 -17.23 -15.96
N GLY A 141 3.55 -17.83 -17.07
CA GLY A 141 2.87 -19.12 -17.14
C GLY A 141 3.51 -20.01 -18.20
N THR A 142 3.06 -21.26 -18.25
CA THR A 142 3.50 -22.23 -19.26
C THR A 142 2.95 -21.93 -20.66
N ASP A 143 1.75 -21.33 -20.71
CA ASP A 143 1.00 -21.07 -21.94
C ASP A 143 0.97 -19.60 -22.34
N GLY A 144 1.64 -18.74 -21.58
CA GLY A 144 1.62 -17.31 -21.82
C GLY A 144 2.19 -16.50 -20.67
N GLU A 145 2.17 -15.19 -20.86
CA GLU A 145 2.57 -14.23 -19.83
C GLU A 145 1.69 -12.99 -19.83
N ILE A 146 1.69 -12.30 -18.68
CA ILE A 146 0.99 -11.05 -18.47
C ILE A 146 2.00 -10.02 -17.97
N TYR A 147 2.10 -8.90 -18.68
CA TYR A 147 2.85 -7.73 -18.24
C TYR A 147 1.89 -6.55 -18.03
N ALA A 148 1.98 -5.90 -16.87
CA ALA A 148 1.24 -4.68 -16.57
C ALA A 148 2.20 -3.57 -16.13
N ASP A 149 2.01 -2.36 -16.66
CA ASP A 149 2.88 -1.20 -16.43
C ASP A 149 2.17 0.01 -15.85
N SER A 150 1.11 -0.24 -15.07
CA SER A 150 0.19 0.76 -14.52
C SER A 150 -0.67 1.52 -15.54
N THR A 151 -0.41 1.38 -16.85
CA THR A 151 -1.20 2.01 -17.91
C THR A 151 -1.84 0.98 -18.84
N THR A 152 -1.12 -0.11 -19.10
CA THR A 152 -1.51 -1.17 -20.01
C THR A 152 -1.39 -2.53 -19.32
N ILE A 153 -2.18 -3.49 -19.81
CA ILE A 153 -2.03 -4.90 -19.49
C ILE A 153 -1.86 -5.63 -20.81
N THR A 154 -0.68 -6.20 -21.03
CA THR A 154 -0.33 -7.01 -22.20
C THR A 154 -0.43 -8.47 -21.83
N VAL A 155 -1.20 -9.24 -22.59
CA VAL A 155 -1.34 -10.68 -22.45
C VAL A 155 -0.82 -11.34 -23.72
N GLU A 156 0.16 -12.21 -23.57
CA GLU A 156 0.75 -12.98 -24.65
C GLU A 156 0.38 -14.46 -24.50
N ASP A 157 -0.13 -15.05 -25.57
CA ASP A 157 -0.47 -16.47 -25.67
C ASP A 157 0.62 -17.19 -26.46
N PHE A 158 1.36 -18.09 -25.81
CA PHE A 158 2.46 -18.82 -26.43
C PHE A 158 1.99 -19.91 -27.40
N ASN A 159 0.76 -20.39 -27.26
CA ASN A 159 0.20 -21.42 -28.14
C ASN A 159 -0.18 -20.85 -29.51
N THR A 160 -0.54 -19.57 -29.57
CA THR A 160 -0.98 -18.91 -30.81
C THR A 160 -0.02 -17.83 -31.29
N GLY A 161 0.88 -17.34 -30.44
CA GLY A 161 1.70 -16.16 -30.68
C GLY A 161 0.91 -14.85 -30.67
N ALA A 162 -0.35 -14.88 -30.23
CA ALA A 162 -1.20 -13.70 -30.20
C ALA A 162 -0.90 -12.82 -28.99
N THR A 163 -0.86 -11.50 -29.22
CA THR A 163 -0.75 -10.49 -28.16
C THR A 163 -2.05 -9.71 -28.08
N LYS A 164 -2.59 -9.58 -26.87
CA LYS A 164 -3.75 -8.72 -26.58
C LYS A 164 -3.37 -7.64 -25.57
N ILE A 165 -3.66 -6.39 -25.91
CA ILE A 165 -3.35 -5.23 -25.07
C ILE A 165 -4.66 -4.64 -24.56
N TYR A 166 -4.78 -4.52 -23.24
CA TYR A 166 -5.86 -3.83 -22.56
C TYR A 166 -5.37 -2.47 -22.05
N LYS A 167 -6.22 -1.46 -22.13
CA LYS A 167 -5.96 -0.10 -21.65
C LYS A 167 -7.09 0.32 -20.70
N PRO A 168 -7.01 -0.04 -19.40
CA PRO A 168 -8.01 0.36 -18.42
C PRO A 168 -8.21 1.88 -18.40
N HIS A 169 -9.41 2.31 -18.01
CA HIS A 169 -9.67 3.73 -17.84
C HIS A 169 -8.87 4.28 -16.65
N MET A 170 -8.08 5.32 -16.89
CA MET A 170 -7.35 6.03 -15.84
C MET A 170 -8.23 7.15 -15.29
N ALA A 171 -8.88 6.90 -14.15
CA ALA A 171 -9.76 7.89 -13.51
C ALA A 171 -8.98 9.06 -12.84
N GLY A 172 -7.64 9.00 -12.84
CA GLY A 172 -6.78 9.98 -12.20
C GLY A 172 -6.59 9.72 -10.70
N GLY A 173 -6.23 10.76 -9.96
CA GLY A 173 -5.95 10.66 -8.51
C GLY A 173 -4.61 10.01 -8.17
N GLY A 174 -4.23 10.06 -6.88
CA GLY A 174 -2.95 9.53 -6.38
C GLY A 174 -2.79 8.01 -6.54
N HIS A 175 -3.89 7.29 -6.75
CA HIS A 175 -3.93 5.83 -6.89
C HIS A 175 -4.49 5.37 -8.25
N GLY A 176 -4.51 6.23 -9.27
CA GLY A 176 -4.87 5.86 -10.64
C GLY A 176 -6.33 5.40 -10.84
N GLY A 177 -7.24 5.74 -9.92
CA GLY A 177 -8.65 5.33 -9.92
C GLY A 177 -8.96 4.06 -9.13
N GLY A 178 -7.96 3.46 -8.48
CA GLY A 178 -8.17 2.25 -7.67
C GLY A 178 -9.18 2.43 -6.53
N ASP A 179 -9.14 3.59 -5.86
CA ASP A 179 -10.03 3.90 -4.73
C ASP A 179 -11.51 3.92 -5.16
N ASP A 180 -11.81 4.63 -6.25
CA ASP A 180 -13.16 4.69 -6.83
C ASP A 180 -13.64 3.30 -7.29
N GLY A 181 -12.73 2.52 -7.88
CA GLY A 181 -12.98 1.14 -8.29
C GLY A 181 -13.39 0.26 -7.11
N LEU A 182 -12.61 0.29 -6.03
CA LEU A 182 -12.90 -0.48 -4.81
C LEU A 182 -14.19 -0.02 -4.13
N ALA A 183 -14.40 1.29 -3.99
CA ALA A 183 -15.64 1.83 -3.42
C ALA A 183 -16.87 1.40 -4.24
N ARG A 184 -16.77 1.44 -5.58
CA ARG A 184 -17.83 0.97 -6.47
C ARG A 184 -18.12 -0.52 -6.27
N GLN A 185 -17.08 -1.37 -6.24
CA GLN A 185 -17.27 -2.82 -6.03
C GLN A 185 -17.90 -3.13 -4.68
N PHE A 186 -17.51 -2.39 -3.63
CA PHE A 186 -18.12 -2.54 -2.31
C PHE A 186 -19.61 -2.17 -2.32
N ILE A 187 -20.00 -1.08 -2.99
CA ILE A 187 -21.41 -0.68 -3.13
C ILE A 187 -22.19 -1.74 -3.92
N LEU A 188 -21.61 -2.31 -4.98
CA LEU A 188 -22.24 -3.40 -5.73
C LEU A 188 -22.44 -4.65 -4.87
N ALA A 189 -21.46 -5.01 -4.04
CA ALA A 189 -21.62 -6.11 -3.09
C ALA A 189 -22.79 -5.86 -2.14
N ILE A 190 -22.92 -4.64 -1.59
CA ILE A 190 -24.04 -4.25 -0.73
C ILE A 190 -25.38 -4.34 -1.48
N ASP A 191 -25.45 -3.85 -2.71
CA ASP A 191 -26.67 -3.90 -3.52
C ASP A 191 -27.12 -5.35 -3.77
N ARG A 192 -26.17 -6.23 -4.12
CA ARG A 192 -26.45 -7.65 -4.32
C ARG A 192 -27.01 -8.32 -3.06
N VAL A 193 -26.48 -7.97 -1.90
CA VAL A 193 -26.99 -8.50 -0.62
C VAL A 193 -28.37 -7.93 -0.31
N LYS A 194 -28.49 -6.60 -0.25
CA LYS A 194 -29.68 -5.94 0.27
C LYS A 194 -30.88 -5.94 -0.67
N ASN A 195 -30.63 -5.86 -1.98
CA ASN A 195 -31.68 -5.67 -2.98
C ASN A 195 -31.87 -6.90 -3.88
N GLN A 196 -30.87 -7.77 -4.01
CA GLN A 196 -30.94 -8.96 -4.89
C GLN A 196 -30.94 -10.29 -4.12
N GLY A 197 -30.89 -10.26 -2.78
CA GLY A 197 -30.96 -11.46 -1.94
C GLY A 197 -29.75 -12.38 -2.05
N CYS A 198 -28.59 -11.85 -2.45
CA CYS A 198 -27.35 -12.61 -2.48
C CYS A 198 -26.78 -12.79 -1.07
N GLU A 199 -26.22 -13.96 -0.79
CA GLU A 199 -25.44 -14.18 0.42
C GLU A 199 -24.21 -13.26 0.46
N VAL A 200 -23.87 -12.78 1.67
CA VAL A 200 -22.77 -11.82 1.88
C VAL A 200 -21.45 -12.34 1.34
N GLU A 201 -21.10 -13.60 1.67
CA GLU A 201 -19.83 -14.20 1.25
C GLU A 201 -19.72 -14.30 -0.28
N ARG A 202 -20.82 -14.65 -0.96
CA ARG A 202 -20.84 -14.74 -2.42
C ARG A 202 -20.73 -13.36 -3.06
N ALA A 203 -21.47 -12.38 -2.56
CA ALA A 203 -21.42 -11.01 -3.07
C ALA A 203 -20.02 -10.41 -2.89
N GLN A 204 -19.41 -10.61 -1.72
CA GLN A 204 -18.05 -10.16 -1.46
C GLN A 204 -17.03 -10.83 -2.39
N ARG A 205 -17.09 -12.16 -2.54
CA ARG A 205 -16.14 -12.89 -3.39
C ARG A 205 -16.24 -12.48 -4.86
N GLU A 206 -17.46 -12.26 -5.36
CA GLU A 206 -17.68 -11.98 -6.78
C GLU A 206 -17.49 -10.49 -7.14
N GLU A 207 -17.88 -9.54 -6.28
CA GLU A 207 -17.74 -8.11 -6.58
C GLU A 207 -16.39 -7.54 -6.08
N VAL A 208 -16.02 -7.81 -4.83
CA VAL A 208 -14.79 -7.27 -4.21
C VAL A 208 -13.56 -8.10 -4.62
N GLY A 209 -13.73 -9.40 -4.86
CA GLY A 209 -12.67 -10.28 -5.36
C GLY A 209 -11.80 -10.90 -4.28
N CYS A 210 -12.11 -10.70 -2.99
CA CYS A 210 -11.38 -11.33 -1.88
C CYS A 210 -12.26 -11.61 -0.65
N SER A 211 -11.89 -12.62 0.14
CA SER A 211 -12.48 -12.91 1.45
C SER A 211 -11.84 -12.05 2.56
N LEU A 212 -12.50 -11.97 3.73
CA LEU A 212 -11.89 -11.34 4.91
C LEU A 212 -10.60 -12.04 5.33
N GLU A 213 -10.58 -13.37 5.27
CA GLU A 213 -9.41 -14.16 5.61
C GLU A 213 -8.23 -13.86 4.67
N GLU A 214 -8.47 -13.72 3.36
CA GLU A 214 -7.43 -13.36 2.39
C GLU A 214 -6.85 -11.97 2.69
N VAL A 215 -7.69 -11.01 3.09
CA VAL A 215 -7.24 -9.68 3.54
C VAL A 215 -6.36 -9.80 4.79
N VAL A 216 -6.79 -10.55 5.81
CA VAL A 216 -6.00 -10.74 7.04
C VAL A 216 -4.67 -11.43 6.74
N ARG A 217 -4.67 -12.50 5.93
CA ARG A 217 -3.46 -13.22 5.52
C ARG A 217 -2.47 -12.32 4.80
N SER A 218 -2.94 -11.47 3.88
CA SER A 218 -2.07 -10.53 3.16
C SER A 218 -1.40 -9.51 4.08
N HIS A 219 -2.08 -9.05 5.14
CA HIS A 219 -1.50 -8.14 6.14
C HIS A 219 -0.53 -8.86 7.07
N ALA A 220 -0.89 -10.07 7.51
CA ALA A 220 -0.03 -10.90 8.34
C ALA A 220 1.30 -11.25 7.63
N LEU A 221 1.27 -11.44 6.31
CA LEU A 221 2.46 -11.65 5.48
C LEU A 221 3.47 -10.50 5.59
N VAL A 222 3.02 -9.26 5.78
CA VAL A 222 3.91 -8.11 5.97
C VAL A 222 4.75 -8.28 7.24
N PHE A 223 4.13 -8.72 8.33
CA PHE A 223 4.84 -8.99 9.59
C PHE A 223 5.77 -10.19 9.48
N CYS A 224 5.36 -11.25 8.79
CA CYS A 224 6.21 -12.40 8.50
C CYS A 224 7.45 -12.00 7.68
N ALA A 225 7.28 -11.17 6.65
CA ALA A 225 8.38 -10.65 5.83
C ALA A 225 9.32 -9.74 6.64
N GLU A 226 8.76 -8.95 7.57
CA GLU A 226 9.53 -8.09 8.46
C GLU A 226 10.35 -8.89 9.48
N GLU A 227 9.79 -9.97 10.04
CA GLU A 227 10.53 -10.90 10.90
C GLU A 227 11.69 -11.55 10.14
N ALA A 228 11.45 -12.00 8.90
CA ALA A 228 12.49 -12.54 8.02
C ALA A 228 13.62 -11.52 7.78
N ARG A 229 13.26 -10.26 7.48
CA ARG A 229 14.22 -9.17 7.25
C ARG A 229 15.07 -8.87 8.48
N ARG A 230 14.43 -8.70 9.65
CA ARG A 230 15.12 -8.35 10.91
C ARG A 230 15.97 -9.50 11.43
N GLY A 231 15.47 -10.74 11.29
CA GLY A 231 16.18 -11.95 11.68
C GLY A 231 17.29 -12.36 10.70
N LYS A 232 17.26 -11.86 9.46
CA LYS A 232 18.12 -12.30 8.35
C LYS A 232 17.97 -13.80 8.08
N THR A 233 16.71 -14.27 8.03
CA THR A 233 16.37 -15.69 7.88
C THR A 233 15.28 -15.90 6.83
N VAL A 234 15.10 -17.16 6.42
CA VAL A 234 13.88 -17.59 5.73
C VAL A 234 12.89 -18.01 6.80
N VAL A 235 11.66 -17.49 6.72
CA VAL A 235 10.58 -17.80 7.65
C VAL A 235 9.55 -18.66 6.91
N ASP A 236 9.21 -19.79 7.51
CA ASP A 236 8.14 -20.65 7.00
C ASP A 236 6.77 -20.08 7.38
N TRP A 237 5.93 -19.82 6.36
CA TRP A 237 4.63 -19.19 6.54
C TRP A 237 3.68 -20.00 7.41
N GLY A 238 3.61 -21.33 7.23
CA GLY A 238 2.68 -22.17 7.97
C GLY A 238 2.97 -22.17 9.47
N ASN A 239 4.22 -22.43 9.83
CA ASN A 239 4.68 -22.40 11.22
C ASN A 239 4.54 -21.01 11.83
N TRP A 240 4.83 -19.95 11.07
CA TRP A 240 4.69 -18.57 11.54
C TRP A 240 3.22 -18.20 11.79
N TRP A 241 2.32 -18.57 10.87
CA TRP A 241 0.89 -18.32 10.99
C TRP A 241 0.27 -19.02 12.20
N GLU A 242 0.54 -20.31 12.38
CA GLU A 242 0.05 -21.09 13.53
C GLU A 242 0.50 -20.44 14.85
N LYS A 243 1.77 -20.05 14.93
CA LYS A 243 2.36 -19.48 16.14
C LYS A 243 1.88 -18.05 16.43
N MET A 244 1.91 -17.17 15.44
CA MET A 244 1.78 -15.71 15.63
C MET A 244 0.36 -15.21 15.42
N VAL A 245 -0.49 -15.98 14.73
CA VAL A 245 -1.88 -15.60 14.46
C VAL A 245 -2.83 -16.51 15.22
N GLU A 246 -2.83 -17.82 14.92
CA GLU A 246 -3.79 -18.75 15.54
C GLU A 246 -3.52 -18.95 17.03
N GLY A 247 -2.25 -19.06 17.42
CA GLY A 247 -1.81 -19.21 18.81
C GLY A 247 -2.14 -18.02 19.72
N GLU A 248 -2.38 -16.84 19.16
CA GLU A 248 -2.79 -15.64 19.91
C GLU A 248 -4.32 -15.46 19.91
N LEU A 249 -5.04 -15.92 18.88
CA LEU A 249 -6.51 -15.91 18.84
C LEU A 249 -7.15 -16.85 19.88
N GLY A 250 -6.41 -17.87 20.33
CA GLY A 250 -6.83 -18.79 21.38
C GLY A 250 -6.53 -18.32 22.81
N ARG A 251 -5.99 -17.12 23.01
CA ARG A 251 -5.63 -16.55 24.33
C ARG A 251 -6.61 -15.51 24.84
#